data_AF-A0A9D6PYT2-F1
#
_entry.id   AF-A0A9D6PYT2-F1
#
_cell.length_a   1.000
_cell.length_b   1.000
_cell.length_c   1.000
_cell.angle_alpha   90.00
_cell.angle_beta   90.00
_cell.angle_gamma   90.00
#
_symmetry.space_group_name_H-M   'P 1'
#
loop_
_entity.id
_entity.type
_entity.pdbx_description
1 polymer ?
#
loop_
_entity_poly.entity_id
_entity_poly.type
_entity_poly.pdbx_seq_one_letter_code
_entity_poly.pdbx_strand_id
1 'polypeptide(L)'
;MIAATAPFPLPHASRLRRGALFFLAALGLHAAALQWLAATAPQPLRRAGQPPVVSVHFRAQPDTVAAPARTPAVVARRHAVQTRPAAAAQPPAMPDAMHVPASVASKEAPATADAPAASLPEAAAAEVQAEVRPPFSVSAPPSVQLSMQLIRTEPNRNPLYGVGNISWEVSDNRYRMQVEAGLDLLLTSVQLYRLRSEGSLGRFGIAPATTTETRRSRSETATHFRPQEKSISFSSSADTVALADGAQDKASVLMQLAGIGRADPAQFVAGREIAIQVAEEREAATFVFVVSGQEEIDTRLGKLLTWRLERPPRPGSYRARLEIWLAPGHEWYPVQIRNTEANGAVTTQTVTKITVFPEK
;
A
#
# COMPACT_ATOMS: atom_id res chain seq x y z
N MET A 1 42.94 41.57 45.90
CA MET A 1 43.11 40.63 47.05
C MET A 1 42.56 39.29 46.60
N ILE A 2 43.43 38.31 46.37
CA ILE A 2 43.10 37.00 45.79
C ILE A 2 42.64 36.08 46.92
N ALA A 3 41.42 35.53 46.83
CA ALA A 3 40.91 34.53 47.74
C ALA A 3 41.16 33.12 47.18
N ALA A 4 41.81 32.27 47.98
CA ALA A 4 42.26 30.94 47.62
C ALA A 4 41.13 29.91 47.64
N THR A 5 41.11 29.06 46.59
CA THR A 5 40.21 27.92 46.40
C THR A 5 40.74 26.69 47.16
N ALA A 6 39.87 26.00 47.93
CA ALA A 6 40.18 24.72 48.57
C ALA A 6 40.10 23.52 47.59
N PRO A 7 40.87 22.43 47.78
CA PRO A 7 40.86 21.29 46.87
C PRO A 7 39.72 20.29 47.16
N PHE A 8 39.14 19.75 46.08
CA PHE A 8 38.17 18.64 46.11
C PHE A 8 38.85 17.29 46.46
N PRO A 9 38.20 16.38 47.19
CA PRO A 9 38.74 15.05 47.45
C PRO A 9 38.56 14.10 46.24
N LEU A 10 39.62 13.36 45.90
CA LEU A 10 39.58 12.31 44.87
C LEU A 10 38.84 11.05 45.36
N PRO A 11 37.96 10.43 44.55
CA PRO A 11 37.27 9.20 44.93
C PRO A 11 38.18 7.95 44.89
N HIS A 12 37.94 7.07 45.86
CA HIS A 12 38.74 5.89 46.23
C HIS A 12 38.95 4.84 45.12
N ALA A 13 40.22 4.54 44.84
CA ALA A 13 40.72 3.51 43.90
C ALA A 13 40.23 2.06 44.16
N SER A 14 39.61 1.79 45.32
CA SER A 14 39.12 0.45 45.71
C SER A 14 37.81 0.05 45.02
N ARG A 15 36.97 1.02 44.62
CA ARG A 15 35.69 0.74 43.94
C ARG A 15 35.88 0.37 42.47
N LEU A 16 36.82 1.01 41.78
CA LEU A 16 37.19 0.67 40.39
C LEU A 16 37.82 -0.72 40.29
N ARG A 17 38.66 -1.12 41.26
CA ARG A 17 39.29 -2.45 41.29
C ARG A 17 38.25 -3.57 41.48
N ARG A 18 37.24 -3.37 42.32
CA ARG A 18 36.15 -4.34 42.50
C ARG A 18 35.29 -4.45 41.24
N GLY A 19 34.95 -3.31 40.61
CA GLY A 19 34.22 -3.30 39.34
C GLY A 19 34.95 -4.04 38.21
N ALA A 20 36.26 -3.85 38.08
CA ALA A 20 37.07 -4.54 37.09
C ALA A 20 37.14 -6.06 37.32
N LEU A 21 37.22 -6.51 38.59
CA LEU A 21 37.20 -7.93 38.95
C LEU A 21 35.86 -8.60 38.62
N PHE A 22 34.74 -7.94 38.88
CA PHE A 22 33.42 -8.45 38.48
C PHE A 22 33.27 -8.53 36.96
N PHE A 23 33.79 -7.54 36.22
CA PHE A 23 33.74 -7.53 34.76
C PHE A 23 34.58 -8.66 34.15
N LEU A 24 35.78 -8.90 34.67
CA LEU A 24 36.63 -10.01 34.23
C LEU A 24 36.04 -11.38 34.57
N ALA A 25 35.42 -11.53 35.75
CA ALA A 25 34.72 -12.75 36.12
C ALA A 25 33.52 -13.03 35.21
N ALA A 26 32.73 -12.01 34.89
CA ALA A 26 31.60 -12.12 33.97
C ALA A 26 32.05 -12.47 32.54
N LEU A 27 33.16 -11.90 32.07
CA LEU A 27 33.74 -12.21 30.76
C LEU A 27 34.25 -13.65 30.70
N GLY A 28 34.89 -14.13 31.77
CA GLY A 28 35.33 -15.53 31.90
C GLY A 28 34.16 -16.51 31.87
N LEU A 29 33.05 -16.18 32.56
CA LEU A 29 31.82 -16.98 32.55
C LEU A 29 31.17 -17.05 31.16
N HIS A 30 31.15 -15.94 30.41
CA HIS A 30 30.66 -15.93 29.03
C HIS A 30 31.54 -16.75 28.09
N ALA A 31 32.87 -16.66 28.23
CA ALA A 31 33.80 -17.46 27.43
C ALA A 31 33.63 -18.97 27.70
N ALA A 32 33.46 -19.36 28.97
CA ALA A 32 33.19 -20.74 29.35
C ALA A 32 31.83 -21.24 28.81
N ALA A 33 30.79 -20.41 28.86
CA ALA A 33 29.48 -20.74 28.30
C ALA A 33 29.53 -20.92 26.77
N LEU A 34 30.25 -20.06 26.05
CA LEU A 34 30.45 -20.18 24.61
C LEU A 34 31.26 -21.42 24.22
N GLN A 35 32.29 -21.76 25.01
CA GLN A 35 33.07 -22.99 24.80
C GLN A 35 32.24 -24.24 25.07
N TRP A 36 31.39 -24.24 26.11
CA TRP A 36 30.49 -25.34 26.40
C TRP A 36 29.44 -25.52 25.29
N LEU A 37 28.88 -24.42 24.77
CA LEU A 37 27.93 -24.45 23.65
C LEU A 37 28.58 -24.95 22.35
N ALA A 38 29.83 -24.56 22.09
CA ALA A 38 30.59 -25.04 20.94
C ALA A 38 30.96 -26.53 21.06
N ALA A 39 31.22 -27.02 22.27
CA ALA A 39 31.54 -28.42 22.54
C ALA A 39 30.30 -29.34 22.51
N THR A 40 29.10 -28.80 22.76
CA THR A 40 27.82 -29.55 22.74
C THR A 40 27.03 -29.37 21.45
N ALA A 41 27.48 -28.48 20.55
CA ALA A 41 26.89 -28.33 19.23
C ALA A 41 27.07 -29.62 18.41
N PRO A 42 25.99 -30.24 17.92
CA PRO A 42 26.10 -31.41 17.06
C PRO A 42 26.87 -31.04 15.78
N GLN A 43 27.87 -31.83 15.43
CA GLN A 43 28.62 -31.59 14.20
C GLN A 43 27.67 -31.64 12.99
N PRO A 44 27.79 -30.70 12.04
CA PRO A 44 27.05 -30.80 10.80
C PRO A 44 27.46 -32.10 10.12
N LEU A 45 26.50 -32.97 9.84
CA LEU A 45 26.69 -34.17 9.03
C LEU A 45 27.43 -33.75 7.76
N ARG A 46 28.69 -34.18 7.61
CA ARG A 46 29.39 -34.09 6.33
C ARG A 46 28.56 -34.88 5.33
N ARG A 47 27.79 -34.17 4.50
CA ARG A 47 27.08 -34.75 3.38
C ARG A 47 28.14 -35.15 2.35
N ALA A 48 28.61 -36.39 2.45
CA ALA A 48 29.25 -37.05 1.34
C ALA A 48 28.18 -37.27 0.26
N GLY A 49 28.47 -36.82 -0.96
CA GLY A 49 27.64 -37.07 -2.14
C GLY A 49 27.17 -35.79 -2.83
N GLN A 50 27.82 -35.47 -3.94
CA GLN A 50 27.23 -34.62 -4.98
C GLN A 50 25.84 -35.16 -5.37
N PRO A 51 24.85 -34.30 -5.63
CA PRO A 51 23.61 -34.76 -6.24
C PRO A 51 23.91 -35.29 -7.65
N PRO A 52 23.31 -36.41 -8.11
CA PRO A 52 23.48 -36.84 -9.49
C PRO A 52 22.92 -35.76 -10.41
N VAL A 53 23.78 -35.21 -11.26
CA VAL A 53 23.37 -34.43 -12.42
C VAL A 53 22.69 -35.42 -13.37
N VAL A 54 21.38 -35.34 -13.49
CA VAL A 54 20.64 -36.01 -14.57
C VAL A 54 20.83 -35.16 -15.82
N SER A 55 21.88 -35.46 -16.59
CA SER A 55 22.06 -34.94 -17.94
C SER A 55 21.14 -35.72 -18.90
N VAL A 56 20.06 -35.08 -19.32
CA VAL A 56 19.22 -35.59 -20.42
C VAL A 56 19.98 -35.33 -21.73
N HIS A 57 20.68 -36.35 -22.23
CA HIS A 57 21.24 -36.32 -23.58
C HIS A 57 20.15 -36.72 -24.57
N PHE A 58 19.65 -35.77 -25.35
CA PHE A 58 18.85 -36.07 -26.54
C PHE A 58 19.75 -36.79 -27.55
N ARG A 59 19.50 -38.09 -27.73
CA ARG A 59 20.11 -38.87 -28.80
C ARG A 59 19.42 -38.50 -30.10
N ALA A 60 20.14 -37.89 -31.03
CA ALA A 60 19.70 -37.83 -32.42
C ALA A 60 19.50 -39.27 -32.93
N GLN A 61 18.30 -39.55 -33.42
CA GLN A 61 17.95 -40.83 -34.00
C GLN A 61 18.77 -41.02 -35.29
N PRO A 62 19.45 -42.16 -35.48
CA PRO A 62 20.28 -42.36 -36.67
C PRO A 62 19.40 -42.51 -37.92
N ASP A 63 19.80 -41.79 -38.97
CA ASP A 63 19.25 -41.92 -40.32
C ASP A 63 19.32 -43.38 -40.76
N THR A 64 18.14 -43.97 -41.01
CA THR A 64 18.03 -45.30 -41.60
C THR A 64 17.45 -45.15 -43.01
N VAL A 65 18.36 -45.26 -43.99
CA VAL A 65 18.26 -45.98 -45.27
C VAL A 65 16.93 -45.86 -46.06
N ALA A 66 17.02 -45.21 -47.23
CA ALA A 66 16.08 -45.31 -48.37
C ALA A 66 15.91 -46.79 -48.82
N ALA A 67 14.79 -47.34 -49.32
CA ALA A 67 13.73 -46.94 -50.26
C ALA A 67 12.61 -48.06 -50.21
N PRO A 68 11.49 -48.08 -50.97
CA PRO A 68 11.09 -47.24 -52.10
C PRO A 68 9.71 -46.56 -51.99
N ALA A 69 9.48 -45.65 -52.93
CA ALA A 69 8.28 -44.85 -53.08
C ALA A 69 7.01 -45.70 -53.25
N ARG A 70 6.02 -45.42 -52.41
CA ARG A 70 4.61 -45.67 -52.70
C ARG A 70 3.87 -44.36 -52.51
N THR A 71 3.41 -43.79 -53.62
CA THR A 71 2.55 -42.61 -53.67
C THR A 71 1.22 -42.91 -52.97
N PRO A 72 0.71 -41.99 -52.13
CA PRO A 72 -0.72 -41.82 -52.04
C PRO A 72 -1.12 -40.35 -52.27
N ALA A 73 -2.11 -40.24 -53.15
CA ALA A 73 -3.02 -39.15 -53.41
C ALA A 73 -2.98 -37.93 -52.47
N VAL A 74 -2.78 -36.76 -53.08
CA VAL A 74 -3.15 -35.45 -52.53
C VAL A 74 -4.66 -35.45 -52.26
N VAL A 75 -5.04 -35.56 -50.99
CA VAL A 75 -6.39 -35.21 -50.54
C VAL A 75 -6.33 -33.79 -49.98
N ALA A 76 -6.74 -32.85 -50.81
CA ALA A 76 -7.01 -31.48 -50.41
C ALA A 76 -8.14 -31.47 -49.36
N ARG A 77 -7.80 -31.23 -48.09
CA ARG A 77 -8.79 -30.87 -47.08
C ARG A 77 -9.12 -29.38 -47.22
N ARG A 78 -10.16 -29.11 -48.01
CA ARG A 78 -10.94 -27.87 -47.92
C ARG A 78 -11.56 -27.82 -46.52
N HIS A 79 -11.36 -26.70 -45.82
CA HIS A 79 -12.18 -26.37 -44.66
C HIS A 79 -13.61 -26.15 -45.15
N ALA A 80 -14.47 -27.14 -44.94
CA ALA A 80 -15.90 -27.00 -45.07
C ALA A 80 -16.43 -26.40 -43.75
N VAL A 81 -16.78 -25.12 -43.80
CA VAL A 81 -17.67 -24.49 -42.82
C VAL A 81 -19.01 -25.21 -42.90
N GLN A 82 -19.36 -26.00 -41.87
CA GLN A 82 -20.72 -26.52 -41.74
C GLN A 82 -21.59 -25.43 -41.13
N THR A 83 -22.39 -24.80 -41.99
CA THR A 83 -23.61 -24.09 -41.63
C THR A 83 -24.67 -25.10 -41.18
N ARG A 84 -25.11 -25.01 -39.92
CA ARG A 84 -26.38 -25.59 -39.46
C ARG A 84 -27.40 -24.44 -39.35
N PRO A 85 -28.63 -24.58 -39.90
CA PRO A 85 -29.61 -23.51 -39.90
C PRO A 85 -30.31 -23.43 -38.54
N ALA A 86 -30.31 -22.23 -37.95
CA ALA A 86 -31.19 -21.85 -36.85
C ALA A 86 -32.02 -20.66 -37.31
N ALA A 87 -33.32 -20.75 -36.99
CA ALA A 87 -34.41 -19.96 -37.52
C ALA A 87 -34.28 -18.44 -37.27
N ALA A 88 -34.81 -17.69 -38.23
CA ALA A 88 -34.89 -16.25 -38.25
C ALA A 88 -35.82 -15.71 -37.15
N ALA A 89 -35.33 -14.71 -36.42
CA ALA A 89 -36.15 -13.74 -35.70
C ALA A 89 -35.71 -12.33 -36.15
N GLN A 90 -36.57 -11.65 -36.89
CA GLN A 90 -36.39 -10.26 -37.32
C GLN A 90 -36.71 -9.31 -36.15
N PRO A 91 -35.94 -8.23 -35.93
CA PRO A 91 -36.39 -7.07 -35.17
C PRO A 91 -37.29 -6.19 -36.07
N PRO A 92 -38.46 -5.71 -35.59
CA PRO A 92 -39.29 -4.82 -36.39
C PRO A 92 -38.65 -3.44 -36.52
N ALA A 93 -38.74 -2.90 -37.73
CA ALA A 93 -38.46 -1.51 -38.07
C ALA A 93 -39.47 -0.58 -37.38
N MET A 94 -38.97 0.57 -36.91
CA MET A 94 -39.81 1.70 -36.51
C MET A 94 -40.43 2.32 -37.76
N PRO A 95 -41.75 2.58 -37.78
CA PRO A 95 -42.35 3.46 -38.76
C PRO A 95 -42.19 4.93 -38.34
N ASP A 96 -41.86 5.73 -39.33
CA ASP A 96 -41.87 7.18 -39.28
C ASP A 96 -43.32 7.72 -39.39
N ALA A 97 -43.51 8.94 -38.87
CA ALA A 97 -44.65 9.84 -39.02
C ALA A 97 -46.04 9.38 -38.52
N MET A 98 -46.54 10.02 -37.45
CA MET A 98 -47.61 11.03 -37.63
C MET A 98 -47.82 11.87 -36.36
N HIS A 99 -48.01 13.15 -36.61
CA HIS A 99 -48.11 14.31 -35.74
C HIS A 99 -49.57 14.63 -35.41
N VAL A 100 -49.95 14.90 -34.14
CA VAL A 100 -51.11 15.74 -33.77
C VAL A 100 -51.03 16.16 -32.28
N PRO A 101 -51.63 17.27 -31.82
CA PRO A 101 -50.89 18.50 -31.63
C PRO A 101 -50.93 19.04 -30.19
N ALA A 102 -50.00 19.95 -29.89
CA ALA A 102 -50.12 20.87 -28.77
C ALA A 102 -51.18 21.94 -29.09
N SER A 103 -52.12 22.16 -28.17
CA SER A 103 -53.07 23.27 -28.18
C SER A 103 -52.80 24.16 -26.99
N VAL A 104 -52.17 25.33 -27.22
CA VAL A 104 -52.36 26.55 -26.43
C VAL A 104 -52.13 27.78 -27.32
N ALA A 105 -53.25 28.46 -27.55
CA ALA A 105 -53.47 29.88 -27.84
C ALA A 105 -52.29 30.79 -28.26
N SER A 106 -52.42 31.46 -29.42
CA SER A 106 -52.72 32.92 -29.48
C SER A 106 -52.71 33.50 -30.91
N LYS A 107 -53.87 34.01 -31.33
CA LYS A 107 -54.17 35.30 -31.99
C LYS A 107 -53.17 35.91 -33.01
N GLU A 108 -53.49 35.75 -34.29
CA GLU A 108 -53.71 36.76 -35.35
C GLU A 108 -52.87 38.09 -35.43
N ALA A 109 -51.93 38.13 -36.40
CA ALA A 109 -51.66 39.11 -37.49
C ALA A 109 -51.41 40.64 -37.24
N PRO A 110 -50.83 41.41 -38.21
CA PRO A 110 -49.74 41.15 -39.18
C PRO A 110 -48.72 42.34 -39.36
N ALA A 111 -47.83 42.21 -40.36
CA ALA A 111 -46.92 43.19 -40.99
C ALA A 111 -45.57 43.40 -40.26
N THR A 112 -44.40 43.37 -40.90
CA THR A 112 -44.02 43.89 -42.22
C THR A 112 -42.74 43.17 -42.69
N ALA A 113 -42.60 42.94 -43.99
CA ALA A 113 -41.35 42.49 -44.61
C ALA A 113 -40.44 43.70 -44.90
N ASP A 114 -39.16 43.64 -44.52
CA ASP A 114 -38.04 43.83 -45.45
C ASP A 114 -36.71 43.38 -44.80
N ALA A 115 -35.79 42.88 -45.64
CA ALA A 115 -34.51 42.23 -45.30
C ALA A 115 -33.43 43.24 -44.80
N PRO A 116 -32.19 42.87 -44.33
CA PRO A 116 -31.27 41.89 -44.94
C PRO A 116 -30.43 41.02 -43.96
N ALA A 117 -29.67 40.11 -44.55
CA ALA A 117 -28.80 39.10 -43.95
C ALA A 117 -27.88 39.60 -42.81
N ALA A 118 -27.90 38.87 -41.69
CA ALA A 118 -26.87 38.91 -40.66
C ALA A 118 -26.37 37.48 -40.40
N SER A 119 -25.09 37.26 -40.66
CA SER A 119 -24.35 36.05 -40.41
C SER A 119 -24.47 35.66 -38.93
N LEU A 120 -25.03 34.47 -38.65
CA LEU A 120 -25.01 33.89 -37.32
C LEU A 120 -23.57 33.45 -37.00
N PRO A 121 -22.99 33.87 -35.87
CA PRO A 121 -21.69 33.35 -35.45
C PRO A 121 -21.82 31.88 -35.11
N GLU A 122 -20.88 31.10 -35.63
CA GLU A 122 -20.65 29.70 -35.28
C GLU A 122 -20.49 29.61 -33.76
N ALA A 123 -21.53 29.08 -33.12
CA ALA A 123 -21.51 28.81 -31.69
C ALA A 123 -20.43 27.76 -31.45
N ALA A 124 -19.26 28.24 -31.00
CA ALA A 124 -18.22 27.41 -30.45
C ALA A 124 -18.86 26.48 -29.43
N ALA A 125 -18.91 25.19 -29.76
CA ALA A 125 -19.22 24.15 -28.81
C ALA A 125 -18.13 24.22 -27.74
N ALA A 126 -18.44 24.91 -26.64
CA ALA A 126 -17.65 24.82 -25.43
C ALA A 126 -17.75 23.36 -24.97
N GLU A 127 -16.67 22.60 -25.19
CA GLU A 127 -16.46 21.34 -24.49
C GLU A 127 -16.47 21.64 -23.00
N VAL A 128 -17.63 21.42 -22.37
CA VAL A 128 -17.73 21.39 -20.92
C VAL A 128 -16.95 20.14 -20.49
N GLN A 129 -15.66 20.33 -20.17
CA GLN A 129 -14.88 19.31 -19.50
C GLN A 129 -15.60 19.02 -18.17
N ALA A 130 -16.27 17.88 -18.10
CA ALA A 130 -16.93 17.45 -16.88
C ALA A 130 -15.88 17.31 -15.78
N GLU A 131 -15.89 18.22 -14.79
CA GLU A 131 -15.00 18.14 -13.65
C GLU A 131 -15.21 16.81 -12.92
N VAL A 132 -14.14 16.02 -12.78
CA VAL A 132 -14.18 14.74 -12.06
C VAL A 132 -14.37 15.02 -10.58
N ARG A 133 -15.56 14.71 -10.05
CA ARG A 133 -15.87 14.85 -8.63
C ARG A 133 -15.16 13.77 -7.81
N PRO A 134 -14.54 14.12 -6.65
CA PRO A 134 -14.02 13.14 -5.71
C PRO A 134 -15.08 12.12 -5.27
N PRO A 135 -14.77 10.81 -5.26
CA PRO A 135 -15.71 9.78 -4.82
C PRO A 135 -15.93 9.82 -3.29
N PHE A 136 -15.03 10.46 -2.55
CA PHE A 136 -15.07 10.61 -1.10
C PHE A 136 -14.70 12.03 -0.71
N SER A 137 -15.39 12.57 0.30
CA SER A 137 -14.94 13.76 1.04
C SER A 137 -13.82 13.36 1.99
N VAL A 138 -12.80 14.22 2.14
CA VAL A 138 -11.62 13.93 2.98
C VAL A 138 -11.27 15.14 3.84
N SER A 139 -11.09 14.90 5.13
CA SER A 139 -10.63 15.88 6.11
C SER A 139 -9.39 15.30 6.78
N ALA A 140 -8.22 15.89 6.52
CA ALA A 140 -6.98 15.38 7.09
C ALA A 140 -7.03 15.38 8.62
N PRO A 141 -6.58 14.30 9.30
CA PRO A 141 -6.44 14.30 10.75
C PRO A 141 -5.43 15.37 11.23
N PRO A 142 -5.57 15.88 12.47
CA PRO A 142 -4.58 16.76 13.07
C PRO A 142 -3.21 16.10 13.20
N SER A 143 -2.17 16.92 13.37
CA SER A 143 -0.79 16.44 13.55
C SER A 143 -0.66 15.56 14.80
N VAL A 144 -0.02 14.39 14.66
CA VAL A 144 0.09 13.38 15.72
C VAL A 144 1.36 12.53 15.62
N GLN A 145 1.79 12.01 16.76
CA GLN A 145 2.71 10.89 16.86
C GLN A 145 2.03 9.70 17.57
N LEU A 146 1.96 8.57 16.88
CA LEU A 146 1.43 7.30 17.38
C LEU A 146 2.60 6.37 17.69
N SER A 147 2.79 6.01 18.95
CA SER A 147 3.72 4.96 19.34
C SER A 147 2.99 3.62 19.34
N MET A 148 3.56 2.62 18.69
CA MET A 148 2.94 1.32 18.44
C MET A 148 3.78 0.21 19.06
N GLN A 149 3.13 -0.78 19.67
CA GLN A 149 3.74 -2.08 19.89
C GLN A 149 3.66 -2.88 18.59
N LEU A 150 4.71 -3.62 18.26
CA LEU A 150 4.74 -4.53 17.11
C LEU A 150 4.87 -5.97 17.62
N ILE A 151 4.02 -6.85 17.12
CA ILE A 151 4.09 -8.28 17.36
C ILE A 151 4.09 -8.98 16.00
N ARG A 152 5.14 -9.75 15.72
CA ARG A 152 5.24 -10.58 14.52
C ARG A 152 5.19 -12.05 14.91
N THR A 153 4.24 -12.78 14.37
CA THR A 153 4.07 -14.22 14.57
C THR A 153 4.27 -14.92 13.24
N GLU A 154 5.18 -15.89 13.20
CA GLU A 154 5.41 -16.74 12.04
C GLU A 154 4.98 -18.18 12.35
N PRO A 155 4.46 -18.94 11.37
CA PRO A 155 4.13 -20.34 11.60
C PRO A 155 5.32 -21.11 12.18
N ASN A 156 5.08 -21.86 13.26
CA ASN A 156 6.08 -22.68 13.95
C ASN A 156 7.26 -21.90 14.57
N ARG A 157 7.08 -20.62 14.89
CA ARG A 157 8.09 -19.80 15.59
C ARG A 157 7.50 -19.04 16.76
N ASN A 158 8.36 -18.69 17.72
CA ASN A 158 7.98 -17.80 18.80
C ASN A 158 7.69 -16.39 18.26
N PRO A 159 6.73 -15.66 18.85
CA PRO A 159 6.48 -14.28 18.48
C PRO A 159 7.73 -13.40 18.66
N LEU A 160 7.95 -12.50 17.70
CA LEU A 160 8.93 -11.44 17.78
C LEU A 160 8.23 -10.15 18.21
N TYR A 161 8.85 -9.44 19.14
CA TYR A 161 8.35 -8.17 19.66
C TYR A 161 9.18 -7.01 19.13
N GLY A 162 8.52 -5.89 18.92
CA GLY A 162 9.14 -4.70 18.43
C GLY A 162 8.33 -3.46 18.76
N VAL A 163 8.80 -2.35 18.20
CA VAL A 163 8.19 -1.05 18.34
C VAL A 163 7.98 -0.45 16.95
N GLY A 164 6.94 0.36 16.84
CA GLY A 164 6.68 1.17 15.67
C GLY A 164 6.33 2.60 16.05
N ASN A 165 6.54 3.53 15.14
CA ASN A 165 6.10 4.91 15.28
C ASN A 165 5.46 5.37 13.97
N ILE A 166 4.34 6.08 14.07
CA ILE A 166 3.75 6.83 12.97
C ILE A 166 3.76 8.30 13.37
N SER A 167 4.52 9.14 12.66
CA SER A 167 4.42 10.59 12.79
C SER A 167 3.69 11.16 11.59
N TRP A 168 2.73 12.03 11.86
CA TRP A 168 1.92 12.73 10.88
C TRP A 168 1.93 14.22 11.24
N GLU A 169 2.39 15.05 10.32
CA GLU A 169 2.42 16.50 10.48
C GLU A 169 1.68 17.12 9.30
N VAL A 170 0.77 18.04 9.60
CA VAL A 170 0.06 18.87 8.63
C VAL A 170 0.27 20.33 9.00
N SER A 171 0.67 21.13 8.02
CA SER A 171 0.85 22.58 8.16
C SER A 171 0.83 23.22 6.77
N ASP A 172 0.13 24.36 6.64
CA ASP A 172 0.10 25.16 5.40
C ASP A 172 -0.23 24.35 4.14
N ASN A 173 -1.29 23.52 4.21
CA ASN A 173 -1.73 22.66 3.12
C ASN A 173 -0.66 21.65 2.63
N ARG A 174 0.39 21.42 3.43
CA ARG A 174 1.41 20.42 3.23
C ARG A 174 1.37 19.40 4.34
N TYR A 175 1.88 18.21 4.04
CA TYR A 175 2.03 17.18 5.05
C TYR A 175 3.41 16.53 4.98
N ARG A 176 3.85 16.01 6.12
CA ARG A 176 4.96 15.08 6.25
C ARG A 176 4.52 13.90 7.10
N MET A 177 4.82 12.70 6.63
CA MET A 177 4.49 11.45 7.31
C MET A 177 5.72 10.56 7.39
N GLN A 178 5.91 9.91 8.53
CA GLN A 178 6.92 8.88 8.69
C GLN A 178 6.31 7.67 9.40
N VAL A 179 6.58 6.47 8.88
CA VAL A 179 6.23 5.19 9.48
C VAL A 179 7.51 4.41 9.72
N GLU A 180 7.76 4.05 10.96
CA GLU A 180 8.94 3.33 11.41
C GLU A 180 8.54 2.05 12.11
N ALA A 181 9.30 0.98 11.86
CA ALA A 181 9.20 -0.27 12.59
C ALA A 181 10.58 -0.88 12.86
N GLY A 182 10.78 -1.36 14.09
CA GLY A 182 12.01 -1.99 14.54
C GLY A 182 11.77 -3.11 15.54
N LEU A 183 12.78 -3.92 15.77
CA LEU A 183 12.78 -4.94 16.81
C LEU A 183 13.33 -4.36 18.10
N ASP A 184 12.77 -4.80 19.22
CA ASP A 184 13.27 -4.48 20.55
C ASP A 184 14.14 -5.65 21.04
N LEU A 185 15.44 -5.40 21.18
CA LEU A 185 16.45 -6.41 21.53
C LEU A 185 17.04 -6.08 22.90
N LEU A 186 16.26 -6.18 23.98
CA LEU A 186 16.61 -6.00 25.41
C LEU A 186 17.51 -4.80 25.77
N LEU A 187 18.73 -4.77 25.26
CA LEU A 187 19.76 -3.73 25.41
C LEU A 187 19.77 -2.71 24.25
N THR A 188 19.21 -3.03 23.08
CA THR A 188 19.25 -2.16 21.89
C THR A 188 17.96 -2.29 21.07
N SER A 189 17.67 -1.33 20.19
CA SER A 189 16.61 -1.48 19.20
C SER A 189 17.20 -1.47 17.80
N VAL A 190 16.64 -2.31 16.92
CA VAL A 190 17.08 -2.41 15.53
C VAL A 190 15.97 -1.91 14.61
N GLN A 191 16.20 -0.76 13.97
CA GLN A 191 15.31 -0.27 12.92
C GLN A 191 15.33 -1.22 11.73
N LEU A 192 14.16 -1.73 11.34
CA LEU A 192 14.02 -2.65 10.20
C LEU A 192 13.50 -1.95 8.97
N TYR A 193 12.60 -0.98 9.18
CA TYR A 193 11.79 -0.40 8.12
C TYR A 193 11.50 1.06 8.42
N ARG A 194 11.64 1.93 7.43
CA ARG A 194 11.21 3.32 7.50
C ARG A 194 10.62 3.74 6.18
N LEU A 195 9.43 4.31 6.23
CA LEU A 195 8.73 4.87 5.10
C LEU A 195 8.49 6.35 5.39
N ARG A 196 8.84 7.24 4.47
CA ARG A 196 8.52 8.66 4.53
C ARG A 196 7.67 9.04 3.35
N SER A 197 6.71 9.91 3.57
CA SER A 197 5.82 10.44 2.56
C SER A 197 5.64 11.93 2.81
N GLU A 198 5.72 12.72 1.75
CA GLU A 198 5.47 14.15 1.79
C GLU A 198 4.70 14.61 0.57
N GLY A 199 3.96 15.70 0.74
CA GLY A 199 3.13 16.23 -0.32
C GLY A 199 2.23 17.34 0.16
N SER A 200 1.06 17.43 -0.45
CA SER A 200 0.07 18.48 -0.20
C SER A 200 -1.30 17.90 0.14
N LEU A 201 -2.19 18.76 0.62
CA LEU A 201 -3.61 18.48 0.69
C LEU A 201 -4.27 19.08 -0.57
N GLY A 202 -5.16 18.34 -1.20
CA GLY A 202 -5.81 18.73 -2.45
C GLY A 202 -7.26 18.29 -2.50
N ARG A 203 -7.87 18.43 -3.68
CA ARG A 203 -9.31 18.17 -3.87
C ARG A 203 -9.75 16.75 -3.51
N PHE A 204 -8.87 15.75 -3.67
CA PHE A 204 -9.13 14.36 -3.33
C PHE A 204 -8.61 13.98 -1.93
N GLY A 205 -8.23 14.94 -1.09
CA GLY A 205 -7.59 14.69 0.20
C GLY A 205 -6.07 14.76 0.11
N ILE A 206 -5.38 13.77 0.67
CA ILE A 206 -3.92 13.73 0.70
C ILE A 206 -3.38 13.49 -0.71
N ALA A 207 -2.40 14.28 -1.14
CA ALA A 207 -1.77 14.19 -2.44
C ALA A 207 -0.25 14.06 -2.27
N PRO A 208 0.28 12.82 -2.30
CA PRO A 208 1.72 12.58 -2.22
C PRO A 208 2.46 13.22 -3.39
N ALA A 209 3.65 13.73 -3.10
CA ALA A 209 4.62 14.18 -4.10
C ALA A 209 5.81 13.21 -4.17
N THR A 210 6.33 12.80 -3.00
CA THR A 210 7.47 11.90 -2.90
C THR A 210 7.29 10.94 -1.74
N THR A 211 7.67 9.69 -1.96
CA THR A 211 7.79 8.67 -0.92
C THR A 211 9.19 8.08 -0.94
N THR A 212 9.80 7.85 0.22
CA THR A 212 11.07 7.11 0.35
C THR A 212 10.92 5.92 1.27
N GLU A 213 11.46 4.77 0.90
CA GLU A 213 11.45 3.55 1.70
C GLU A 213 12.88 3.08 1.97
N THR A 214 13.26 3.03 3.25
CA THR A 214 14.50 2.42 3.72
C THR A 214 14.19 1.10 4.40
N ARG A 215 14.89 0.03 4.00
CA ARG A 215 14.87 -1.26 4.71
C ARG A 215 16.28 -1.61 5.15
N ARG A 216 16.44 -2.23 6.32
CA ARG A 216 17.78 -2.57 6.86
C ARG A 216 18.67 -3.34 5.87
N SER A 217 18.08 -4.21 5.06
CA SER A 217 18.81 -5.10 4.13
C SER A 217 18.79 -4.64 2.67
N ARG A 218 18.25 -3.46 2.36
CA ARG A 218 18.13 -2.97 0.98
C ARG A 218 18.48 -1.49 0.87
N SER A 219 18.93 -1.07 -0.31
CA SER A 219 19.08 0.35 -0.62
C SER A 219 17.76 1.09 -0.50
N GLU A 220 17.83 2.38 -0.18
CA GLU A 220 16.68 3.26 -0.18
C GLU A 220 16.08 3.37 -1.59
N THR A 221 14.76 3.35 -1.66
CA THR A 221 13.99 3.54 -2.90
C THR A 221 13.09 4.75 -2.76
N ALA A 222 12.74 5.37 -3.89
CA ALA A 222 11.87 6.53 -3.94
C ALA A 222 10.80 6.38 -5.02
N THR A 223 9.60 6.88 -4.72
CA THR A 223 8.47 6.96 -5.65
C THR A 223 8.09 8.44 -5.79
N HIS A 224 7.96 8.92 -7.04
CA HIS A 224 7.63 10.31 -7.33
C HIS A 224 6.31 10.39 -8.07
N PHE A 225 5.41 11.23 -7.56
CA PHE A 225 4.11 11.52 -8.13
C PHE A 225 4.20 12.84 -8.88
N ARG A 226 3.84 12.84 -10.17
CA ARG A 226 3.97 14.00 -11.06
C ARG A 226 2.59 14.39 -11.60
N PRO A 227 1.81 15.20 -10.86
CA PRO A 227 0.46 15.61 -11.28
C PRO A 227 0.41 16.29 -12.64
N GLN A 228 1.42 17.09 -12.99
CA GLN A 228 1.51 17.79 -14.28
C GLN A 228 1.72 16.82 -15.45
N GLU A 229 2.52 15.77 -15.23
CA GLU A 229 2.81 14.73 -16.23
C GLU A 229 1.79 13.59 -16.19
N LYS A 230 0.83 13.62 -15.25
CA LYS A 230 -0.12 12.53 -14.96
C LYS A 230 0.57 11.16 -14.84
N SER A 231 1.72 11.14 -14.15
CA SER A 231 2.57 9.95 -14.05
C SER A 231 3.11 9.71 -12.63
N ILE A 232 3.46 8.46 -12.36
CA ILE A 232 4.20 8.01 -11.18
C ILE A 232 5.46 7.30 -11.67
N SER A 233 6.61 7.67 -11.12
CA SER A 233 7.92 7.09 -11.47
C SER A 233 8.61 6.52 -10.24
N PHE A 234 9.44 5.51 -10.43
CA PHE A 234 10.12 4.76 -9.37
C PHE A 234 11.64 4.91 -9.51
N SER A 235 12.38 5.02 -8.41
CA SER A 235 13.85 5.05 -8.47
C SER A 235 14.46 3.65 -8.67
N SER A 236 13.64 2.61 -8.49
CA SER A 236 14.07 1.21 -8.51
C SER A 236 13.83 0.49 -9.85
N SER A 237 13.24 1.19 -10.82
CA SER A 237 13.07 0.79 -12.23
C SER A 237 12.97 2.02 -13.15
N ALA A 238 13.02 1.82 -14.46
CA ALA A 238 12.74 2.88 -15.45
C ALA A 238 11.25 3.00 -15.77
N ASP A 239 10.40 2.20 -15.13
CA ASP A 239 8.98 2.15 -15.42
C ASP A 239 8.28 3.41 -14.94
N THR A 240 7.25 3.79 -15.66
CA THR A 240 6.34 4.87 -15.30
C THR A 240 4.92 4.35 -15.45
N VAL A 241 4.06 4.68 -14.49
CA VAL A 241 2.64 4.29 -14.51
C VAL A 241 1.77 5.54 -14.49
N ALA A 242 0.57 5.43 -15.06
CA ALA A 242 -0.38 6.54 -15.07
C ALA A 242 -0.80 6.91 -13.63
N LEU A 243 -0.86 8.21 -13.35
CA LEU A 243 -1.31 8.75 -12.07
C LEU A 243 -2.83 8.92 -12.08
N ALA A 244 -3.53 8.09 -11.32
CA ALA A 244 -4.95 8.28 -11.04
C ALA A 244 -5.16 9.47 -10.09
N ASP A 245 -6.31 10.12 -10.25
CA ASP A 245 -6.76 11.15 -9.33
C ASP A 245 -6.96 10.56 -7.91
N GLY A 246 -6.38 11.20 -6.90
CA GLY A 246 -6.42 10.72 -5.51
C GLY A 246 -5.49 9.53 -5.21
N ALA A 247 -4.55 9.20 -6.10
CA ALA A 247 -3.55 8.16 -5.85
C ALA A 247 -2.74 8.42 -4.57
N GLN A 248 -2.35 7.34 -3.90
CA GLN A 248 -1.67 7.36 -2.61
C GLN A 248 -0.36 6.57 -2.68
N ASP A 249 0.47 6.72 -1.64
CA ASP A 249 1.54 5.79 -1.35
C ASP A 249 1.19 4.91 -0.13
N LYS A 250 2.10 3.97 0.20
CA LYS A 250 1.90 3.01 1.30
C LYS A 250 1.72 3.64 2.68
N ALA A 251 2.25 4.84 2.93
CA ALA A 251 2.09 5.54 4.20
C ALA A 251 0.82 6.38 4.16
N SER A 252 0.70 7.23 3.14
CA SER A 252 -0.36 8.22 3.02
C SER A 252 -1.74 7.59 2.96
N VAL A 253 -1.88 6.38 2.40
CA VAL A 253 -3.16 5.65 2.34
C VAL A 253 -3.78 5.45 3.73
N LEU A 254 -2.98 5.30 4.79
CA LEU A 254 -3.48 5.16 6.16
C LEU A 254 -4.21 6.44 6.61
N MET A 255 -3.61 7.60 6.35
CA MET A 255 -4.18 8.89 6.72
C MET A 255 -5.28 9.34 5.76
N GLN A 256 -5.26 8.85 4.51
CA GLN A 256 -6.33 9.07 3.55
C GLN A 256 -7.60 8.35 4.02
N LEU A 257 -7.50 7.08 4.42
CA LEU A 257 -8.64 6.32 4.97
C LEU A 257 -9.15 6.95 6.28
N ALA A 258 -8.26 7.37 7.17
CA ALA A 258 -8.61 8.17 8.35
C ALA A 258 -9.37 9.44 7.98
N GLY A 259 -8.89 10.16 6.95
CA GLY A 259 -9.49 11.40 6.52
C GLY A 259 -10.85 11.25 5.85
N ILE A 260 -11.11 10.14 5.15
CA ILE A 260 -12.44 9.81 4.62
C ILE A 260 -13.44 9.66 5.76
N GLY A 261 -13.10 8.85 6.77
CA GLY A 261 -13.98 8.64 7.92
C GLY A 261 -14.18 9.91 8.75
N ARG A 262 -13.11 10.69 8.91
CA ARG A 262 -13.14 11.99 9.63
C ARG A 262 -14.00 13.03 8.94
N ALA A 263 -14.00 13.08 7.60
CA ALA A 263 -14.80 14.05 6.85
C ALA A 263 -16.29 13.84 7.04
N ASP A 264 -16.73 12.58 6.98
CA ASP A 264 -18.11 12.18 7.15
C ASP A 264 -18.15 10.69 7.55
N PRO A 265 -18.49 10.37 8.81
CA PRO A 265 -18.64 9.00 9.28
C PRO A 265 -19.64 8.17 8.47
N ALA A 266 -20.64 8.79 7.81
CA ALA A 266 -21.62 8.08 6.98
C ALA A 266 -21.01 7.51 5.70
N GLN A 267 -19.78 7.91 5.34
CA GLN A 267 -19.02 7.28 4.25
C GLN A 267 -18.56 5.86 4.62
N PHE A 268 -18.54 5.50 5.90
CA PHE A 268 -18.16 4.18 6.38
C PHE A 268 -19.41 3.34 6.64
N VAL A 269 -19.71 2.46 5.67
CA VAL A 269 -20.82 1.50 5.75
C VAL A 269 -20.24 0.11 5.55
N ALA A 270 -20.64 -0.86 6.39
CA ALA A 270 -20.15 -2.23 6.27
C ALA A 270 -20.41 -2.80 4.85
N GLY A 271 -19.40 -3.46 4.28
CA GLY A 271 -19.39 -3.95 2.91
C GLY A 271 -19.06 -2.91 1.85
N ARG A 272 -18.95 -1.61 2.19
CA ARG A 272 -18.58 -0.58 1.22
C ARG A 272 -17.11 -0.75 0.81
N GLU A 273 -16.88 -0.66 -0.50
CA GLU A 273 -15.56 -0.68 -1.09
C GLU A 273 -15.01 0.74 -1.28
N ILE A 274 -13.73 0.89 -0.97
CA ILE A 274 -12.94 2.11 -1.17
C ILE A 274 -11.76 1.73 -2.07
N ALA A 275 -11.85 2.08 -3.35
CA ALA A 275 -10.82 1.80 -4.35
C ALA A 275 -9.86 3.00 -4.45
N ILE A 276 -8.57 2.75 -4.26
CA ILE A 276 -7.51 3.77 -4.29
C ILE A 276 -6.30 3.21 -5.04
N GLN A 277 -5.77 3.93 -6.03
CA GLN A 277 -4.47 3.56 -6.62
C GLN A 277 -3.38 3.82 -5.58
N VAL A 278 -2.64 2.77 -5.21
CA VAL A 278 -1.53 2.86 -4.26
C VAL A 278 -0.24 2.50 -4.94
N ALA A 279 0.72 3.44 -4.92
CA ALA A 279 2.07 3.20 -5.40
C ALA A 279 2.91 2.50 -4.32
N GLU A 280 3.54 1.42 -4.74
CA GLU A 280 4.57 0.72 -3.99
C GLU A 280 5.96 1.05 -4.57
N GLU A 281 6.94 0.16 -4.38
CA GLU A 281 8.35 0.40 -4.70
C GLU A 281 8.65 0.39 -6.22
N ARG A 282 7.78 -0.28 -6.99
CA ARG A 282 7.97 -0.62 -8.42
C ARG A 282 6.71 -0.58 -9.26
N GLU A 283 5.55 -0.60 -8.62
CA GLU A 283 4.25 -0.65 -9.29
C GLU A 283 3.29 0.29 -8.57
N ALA A 284 2.23 0.70 -9.27
CA ALA A 284 1.05 1.26 -8.63
C ALA A 284 -0.16 0.41 -9.03
N ALA A 285 -0.91 -0.03 -8.03
CA ALA A 285 -2.06 -0.90 -8.22
C ALA A 285 -3.25 -0.36 -7.46
N THR A 286 -4.46 -0.59 -7.99
CA THR A 286 -5.69 -0.26 -7.27
C THR A 286 -5.87 -1.20 -6.09
N PHE A 287 -5.85 -0.66 -4.88
CA PHE A 287 -6.23 -1.36 -3.66
C PHE A 287 -7.70 -1.12 -3.40
N VAL A 288 -8.44 -2.21 -3.21
CA VAL A 288 -9.85 -2.17 -2.80
C VAL A 288 -9.89 -2.49 -1.31
N PHE A 289 -10.20 -1.49 -0.50
CA PHE A 289 -10.43 -1.67 0.94
C PHE A 289 -11.93 -1.87 1.17
N VAL A 290 -12.29 -2.93 1.88
CA VAL A 290 -13.66 -3.23 2.28
C VAL A 290 -13.84 -2.79 3.72
N VAL A 291 -14.84 -1.95 3.99
CA VAL A 291 -15.22 -1.59 5.36
C VAL A 291 -15.89 -2.81 6.00
N SER A 292 -15.25 -3.45 6.97
CA SER A 292 -15.82 -4.62 7.64
C SER A 292 -16.94 -4.24 8.61
N GLY A 293 -16.81 -3.09 9.29
CA GLY A 293 -17.75 -2.63 10.31
C GLY A 293 -17.06 -2.11 11.57
N GLN A 294 -17.85 -1.86 12.61
CA GLN A 294 -17.33 -1.46 13.91
C GLN A 294 -16.86 -2.66 14.73
N GLU A 295 -15.73 -2.49 15.43
CA GLU A 295 -15.13 -3.49 16.30
C GLU A 295 -14.52 -2.78 17.52
N GLU A 296 -14.72 -3.33 18.71
CA GLU A 296 -13.99 -2.91 19.91
C GLU A 296 -12.69 -3.69 20.00
N ILE A 297 -11.57 -2.99 20.20
CA ILE A 297 -10.25 -3.60 20.39
C ILE A 297 -9.64 -3.22 21.74
N ASP A 298 -8.94 -4.17 22.37
CA ASP A 298 -8.17 -3.91 23.57
C ASP A 298 -6.78 -3.36 23.21
N THR A 299 -6.41 -2.24 23.83
CA THR A 299 -5.11 -1.57 23.63
C THR A 299 -4.51 -1.13 24.96
N ARG A 300 -3.27 -0.63 24.96
CA ARG A 300 -2.70 -0.02 26.18
C ARG A 300 -3.35 1.32 26.57
N LEU A 301 -4.20 1.87 25.69
CA LEU A 301 -5.04 3.03 25.98
C LEU A 301 -6.41 2.63 26.57
N GLY A 302 -6.64 1.33 26.78
CA GLY A 302 -7.95 0.78 27.12
C GLY A 302 -8.68 0.22 25.91
N LYS A 303 -9.98 -0.01 26.08
CA LYS A 303 -10.88 -0.46 25.02
C LYS A 303 -11.21 0.69 24.08
N LEU A 304 -10.99 0.49 22.79
CA LEU A 304 -11.27 1.48 21.76
C LEU A 304 -12.32 0.97 20.79
N LEU A 305 -13.39 1.75 20.58
CA LEU A 305 -14.32 1.52 19.47
C LEU A 305 -13.66 1.98 18.17
N THR A 306 -13.64 1.10 17.18
CA THR A 306 -12.95 1.32 15.91
C THR A 306 -13.79 0.89 14.71
N TRP A 307 -13.44 1.39 13.54
CA TRP A 307 -13.87 0.84 12.26
C TRP A 307 -12.74 0.01 11.68
N ARG A 308 -13.02 -1.25 11.36
CA ARG A 308 -12.07 -2.11 10.65
C ARG A 308 -12.28 -2.00 9.14
N LEU A 309 -11.19 -1.79 8.41
CA LEU A 309 -11.13 -1.96 6.97
C LEU A 309 -10.15 -3.09 6.64
N GLU A 310 -10.45 -3.85 5.59
CA GLU A 310 -9.56 -4.90 5.11
C GLU A 310 -9.34 -4.80 3.60
N ARG A 311 -8.10 -4.96 3.17
CA ARG A 311 -7.75 -5.26 1.78
C ARG A 311 -7.70 -6.78 1.65
N PRO A 312 -8.66 -7.41 0.95
CA PRO A 312 -8.68 -8.85 0.80
C PRO A 312 -7.48 -9.33 -0.05
N PRO A 313 -7.16 -10.62 0.01
CA PRO A 313 -6.06 -11.15 -0.74
C PRO A 313 -6.26 -11.08 -2.26
N ARG A 314 -5.18 -10.75 -2.99
CA ARG A 314 -5.19 -10.81 -4.47
C ARG A 314 -5.50 -12.26 -4.91
N PRO A 315 -6.21 -12.47 -6.05
CA PRO A 315 -6.38 -13.80 -6.62
C PRO A 315 -5.03 -14.56 -6.71
N GLY A 316 -4.99 -15.80 -6.23
CA GLY A 316 -3.75 -16.60 -6.17
C GLY A 316 -2.88 -16.39 -4.94
N SER A 317 -3.16 -15.39 -4.09
CA SER A 317 -2.45 -15.14 -2.84
C SER A 317 -3.40 -15.27 -1.65
N TYR A 318 -3.99 -16.46 -1.43
CA TYR A 318 -5.11 -16.69 -0.49
C TYR A 318 -4.91 -16.25 0.97
N ARG A 319 -3.69 -15.84 1.36
CA ARG A 319 -3.36 -15.44 2.74
C ARG A 319 -2.94 -13.97 2.89
N ALA A 320 -2.53 -13.29 1.82
CA ALA A 320 -2.02 -11.93 1.96
C ALA A 320 -3.16 -10.95 2.29
N ARG A 321 -3.18 -10.34 3.48
CA ARG A 321 -4.25 -9.43 3.91
C ARG A 321 -3.67 -8.22 4.62
N LEU A 322 -4.24 -7.05 4.38
CA LEU A 322 -3.97 -5.86 5.18
C LEU A 322 -5.25 -5.44 5.88
N GLU A 323 -5.21 -5.27 7.19
CA GLU A 323 -6.34 -4.81 8.00
C GLU A 323 -5.92 -3.58 8.79
N ILE A 324 -6.82 -2.61 8.89
CA ILE A 324 -6.60 -1.30 9.51
C ILE A 324 -7.80 -1.00 10.41
N TRP A 325 -7.54 -0.65 11.65
CA TRP A 325 -8.54 -0.19 12.60
C TRP A 325 -8.37 1.31 12.83
N LEU A 326 -9.40 2.08 12.49
CA LEU A 326 -9.46 3.53 12.68
C LEU A 326 -10.33 3.85 13.89
N ALA A 327 -9.90 4.72 14.79
CA ALA A 327 -10.65 5.06 16.01
C ALA A 327 -11.34 6.43 15.90
N PRO A 328 -12.67 6.50 15.70
CA PRO A 328 -13.39 7.78 15.60
C PRO A 328 -13.20 8.67 16.83
N GLY A 329 -13.13 8.09 18.02
CA GLY A 329 -12.89 8.82 19.29
C GLY A 329 -11.47 9.39 19.44
N HIS A 330 -10.58 9.12 18.48
CA HIS A 330 -9.21 9.63 18.44
C HIS A 330 -8.91 10.18 17.05
N GLU A 331 -9.74 11.12 16.57
CA GLU A 331 -9.55 11.80 15.28
C GLU A 331 -9.40 10.87 14.07
N TRP A 332 -9.94 9.65 14.16
CA TRP A 332 -9.83 8.57 13.16
C TRP A 332 -8.43 8.02 12.93
N TYR A 333 -7.48 8.24 13.85
CA TYR A 333 -6.12 7.70 13.72
C TYR A 333 -6.11 6.17 13.55
N PRO A 334 -5.16 5.62 12.78
CA PRO A 334 -4.96 4.18 12.64
C PRO A 334 -4.35 3.60 13.93
N VAL A 335 -5.21 3.07 14.80
CA VAL A 335 -4.83 2.55 16.13
C VAL A 335 -4.39 1.09 16.09
N GLN A 336 -4.70 0.36 15.04
CA GLN A 336 -4.15 -0.96 14.80
C GLN A 336 -3.96 -1.20 13.30
N ILE A 337 -2.87 -1.87 12.92
CA ILE A 337 -2.58 -2.29 11.56
C ILE A 337 -2.11 -3.74 11.61
N ARG A 338 -2.77 -4.64 10.89
CA ARG A 338 -2.40 -6.06 10.81
C ARG A 338 -2.10 -6.43 9.37
N ASN A 339 -0.89 -6.88 9.12
CA ASN A 339 -0.46 -7.39 7.82
C ASN A 339 -0.23 -8.90 7.91
N THR A 340 -1.01 -9.67 7.17
CA THR A 340 -0.82 -11.09 6.95
C THR A 340 -0.12 -11.28 5.61
N GLU A 341 1.03 -11.95 5.60
CA GLU A 341 1.80 -12.26 4.41
C GLU A 341 1.35 -13.60 3.80
N ALA A 342 1.69 -13.83 2.52
CA ALA A 342 1.32 -15.07 1.82
C ALA A 342 1.89 -16.34 2.50
N ASN A 343 3.04 -16.23 3.16
CA ASN A 343 3.67 -17.30 3.94
C ASN A 343 2.95 -17.59 5.27
N GLY A 344 1.92 -16.82 5.64
CA GLY A 344 1.19 -16.93 6.90
C GLY A 344 1.81 -16.18 8.07
N ALA A 345 2.90 -15.43 7.87
CA ALA A 345 3.43 -14.53 8.87
C ALA A 345 2.45 -13.37 9.09
N VAL A 346 2.18 -13.04 10.35
CA VAL A 346 1.29 -11.94 10.75
C VAL A 346 2.13 -10.92 11.51
N THR A 347 2.07 -9.66 11.08
CA THR A 347 2.65 -8.53 11.82
C THR A 347 1.52 -7.60 12.24
N THR A 348 1.30 -7.47 13.54
CA THR A 348 0.31 -6.56 14.13
C THR A 348 1.02 -5.40 14.81
N GLN A 349 0.64 -4.19 14.45
CA GLN A 349 1.03 -2.96 15.13
C GLN A 349 -0.19 -2.41 15.87
N THR A 350 -0.11 -2.23 17.18
CA THR A 350 -1.22 -1.71 17.99
C THR A 350 -0.76 -0.47 18.75
N VAL A 351 -1.59 0.56 18.82
CA VAL A 351 -1.26 1.81 19.50
C VAL A 351 -1.01 1.59 21.00
N THR A 352 -0.02 2.31 21.50
CA THR A 352 0.37 2.31 22.92
C THR A 352 0.38 3.71 23.51
N LYS A 353 0.56 4.73 22.68
CA LYS A 353 0.53 6.14 23.06
C LYS A 353 0.13 6.99 21.85
N ILE A 354 -0.68 8.01 22.10
CA ILE A 354 -1.03 9.06 21.13
C ILE A 354 -0.50 10.37 21.69
N THR A 355 0.35 11.06 20.94
CA THR A 355 0.90 12.37 21.31
C THR A 355 0.50 13.36 20.24
N VAL A 356 -0.41 14.28 20.57
CA VAL A 356 -0.87 15.31 19.63
C VAL A 356 0.13 16.46 19.66
N PHE A 357 0.53 16.96 18.48
CA PHE A 357 1.37 18.15 18.41
C PHE A 357 0.49 19.40 18.58
N PRO A 358 0.95 20.43 19.32
CA PRO A 358 0.22 21.69 19.40
C PRO A 358 0.10 22.31 18.00
N GLU A 359 -1.08 22.81 17.66
CA GLU A 359 -1.27 23.62 16.45
C GLU A 359 -0.40 24.87 16.55
N LYS A 360 0.29 25.23 15.46
CA LYS A 360 1.16 26.40 15.37
C LYS A 360 0.43 27.61 14.83
#